data_AF-A0A8T2RK97-F1
#
_entry.id   AF-A0A8T2RK97-F1
#
_cell.length_a   1.000
_cell.length_b   1.000
_cell.length_c   1.000
_cell.angle_alpha   90.00
_cell.angle_beta   90.00
_cell.angle_gamma   90.00
#
_symmetry.space_group_name_H-M   'P 1'
#
loop_
_entity.id
_entity.type
_entity.pdbx_description
1 polymer ?
#
loop_
_entity_poly.entity_id
_entity_poly.type
_entity_poly.pdbx_seq_one_letter_code
_entity_poly.pdbx_strand_id
1 'polypeptide(L)'
;MYKGKTVMTEAERYESLRHCKWVDEVIPDAPWVINQEFLDKHQIDFVAHDALPYADASGAGKDVYEFVKAAGKFKETKRTDGISTSDIIMRILKDYNEYVMRNLRRGYSRRDLGVSYVKEKQLMVNMGILRLRQKVKEHKERAGQKLNTVAKTAAVLHSEWVENADRWVSGFLEKFEESCHVMESAIKLRIQMEFDRRQQQRNLPSTNLMSDMEVRK
;
A
#
# COMPACT_ATOMS: atom_id res chain seq x y z
N MET A 1 37.68 6.21 -31.42
CA MET A 1 36.96 5.54 -30.31
C MET A 1 35.77 4.81 -30.88
N TYR A 2 35.78 3.47 -30.83
CA TYR A 2 34.86 2.63 -31.61
C TYR A 2 33.54 2.23 -30.92
N LYS A 3 33.43 2.41 -29.60
CA LYS A 3 32.29 1.93 -28.79
C LYS A 3 31.46 3.04 -28.16
N GLY A 4 32.06 3.77 -27.22
CA GLY A 4 31.38 4.74 -26.37
C GLY A 4 32.30 5.26 -25.28
N LYS A 5 31.87 6.30 -24.56
CA LYS A 5 32.65 6.89 -23.46
C LYS A 5 32.83 5.90 -22.31
N THR A 6 34.01 5.88 -21.71
CA THR A 6 34.30 5.13 -20.49
C THR A 6 34.13 6.03 -19.26
N VAL A 7 33.73 5.44 -18.13
CA VAL A 7 33.69 6.14 -16.83
C VAL A 7 35.10 6.23 -16.24
N MET A 8 35.87 5.14 -16.36
CA MET A 8 37.27 5.06 -15.96
C MET A 8 38.18 5.43 -17.14
N THR A 9 39.29 6.08 -16.86
CA THR A 9 40.40 6.31 -17.79
C THR A 9 41.06 4.99 -18.22
N GLU A 10 41.95 5.02 -19.20
CA GLU A 10 42.70 3.83 -19.60
C GLU A 10 43.65 3.33 -18.49
N ALA A 11 44.39 4.23 -17.84
CA ALA A 11 45.29 3.89 -16.74
C ALA A 11 44.55 3.21 -15.58
N GLU A 12 43.42 3.74 -15.13
CA GLU A 12 42.61 3.12 -14.08
C GLU A 12 42.10 1.73 -14.47
N ARG A 13 41.79 1.49 -15.76
CA ARG A 13 41.39 0.17 -16.27
C ARG A 13 42.57 -0.81 -16.32
N TYR A 14 43.76 -0.36 -16.70
CA TYR A 14 44.95 -1.20 -16.70
C TYR A 14 45.29 -1.67 -15.27
N GLU A 15 45.33 -0.75 -14.30
CA GLU A 15 45.57 -1.09 -12.90
C GLU A 15 44.46 -1.98 -12.31
N SER A 16 43.20 -1.76 -12.71
CA SER A 16 42.10 -2.66 -12.33
C SER A 16 42.30 -4.11 -12.82
N LEU A 17 42.91 -4.30 -14.01
CA LEU A 17 43.24 -5.63 -14.52
C LEU A 17 44.45 -6.25 -13.80
N ARG A 18 45.47 -5.47 -13.45
CA ARG A 18 46.65 -5.95 -12.67
C ARG A 18 46.29 -6.49 -11.29
N HIS A 19 45.17 -6.05 -10.72
CA HIS A 19 44.67 -6.55 -9.44
C HIS A 19 43.65 -7.71 -9.58
N CYS A 20 43.41 -8.21 -10.79
CA CYS A 20 42.58 -9.39 -10.99
C CYS A 20 43.37 -10.66 -10.67
N LYS A 21 42.83 -11.52 -9.79
CA LYS A 21 43.44 -12.80 -9.36
C LYS A 21 43.92 -13.71 -10.51
N TRP A 22 43.29 -13.61 -11.68
CA TRP A 22 43.47 -14.52 -12.81
C TRP A 22 44.25 -13.90 -13.98
N VAL A 23 44.96 -12.79 -13.74
CA VAL A 23 45.70 -12.05 -14.77
C VAL A 23 47.18 -12.03 -14.43
N ASP A 24 47.98 -12.65 -15.29
CA ASP A 24 49.44 -12.69 -15.16
C ASP A 24 50.12 -11.48 -15.85
N GLU A 25 49.62 -11.08 -17.02
CA GLU A 25 50.12 -9.93 -17.81
C GLU A 25 48.98 -9.02 -18.27
N VAL A 26 49.24 -7.71 -18.35
CA VAL A 26 48.35 -6.71 -18.94
C VAL A 26 49.08 -5.98 -20.06
N ILE A 27 48.64 -6.19 -21.30
CA ILE A 27 49.11 -5.49 -22.51
C ILE A 27 48.31 -4.18 -22.67
N PRO A 28 48.93 -2.99 -22.53
CA PRO A 28 48.28 -1.70 -22.82
C PRO A 28 48.04 -1.49 -24.32
N ASP A 29 47.18 -0.54 -24.67
CA ASP A 29 46.84 -0.15 -26.05
C ASP A 29 46.56 -1.34 -27.01
N ALA A 30 45.84 -2.36 -26.52
CA ALA A 30 45.49 -3.52 -27.33
C ALA A 30 44.59 -3.14 -28.53
N PRO A 31 44.85 -3.70 -29.74
CA PRO A 31 44.17 -3.30 -30.96
C PRO A 31 42.69 -3.70 -30.96
N TRP A 32 41.87 -2.93 -31.69
CA TRP A 32 40.43 -3.18 -31.81
C TRP A 32 40.11 -4.46 -32.61
N VAL A 33 40.93 -4.76 -33.63
CA VAL A 33 40.92 -6.02 -34.37
C VAL A 33 42.31 -6.64 -34.24
N ILE A 34 42.37 -7.88 -33.77
CA ILE A 34 43.62 -8.63 -33.63
C ILE A 34 44.04 -9.25 -34.96
N ASN A 35 45.34 -9.20 -35.27
CA ASN A 35 45.94 -9.76 -36.47
C ASN A 35 47.01 -10.81 -36.10
N GLN A 36 47.52 -11.54 -37.09
CA GLN A 36 48.54 -12.57 -36.89
C GLN A 36 49.83 -12.01 -36.24
N GLU A 37 50.27 -10.82 -36.65
CA GLU A 37 51.43 -10.12 -36.08
C GLU A 37 51.30 -9.90 -34.56
N PHE A 38 50.13 -9.47 -34.09
CA PHE A 38 49.87 -9.30 -32.66
C PHE A 38 49.88 -10.63 -31.90
N LEU A 39 49.33 -11.71 -32.50
CA LEU A 39 49.38 -13.03 -31.90
C LEU A 39 50.82 -13.56 -31.79
N ASP A 40 51.63 -13.39 -32.84
CA ASP A 40 53.02 -13.88 -32.85
C ASP A 40 53.91 -13.08 -31.90
N LYS A 41 53.78 -11.74 -31.90
CA LYS A 41 54.52 -10.82 -31.02
C LYS A 41 54.32 -11.13 -29.53
N HIS A 42 53.09 -11.51 -29.15
CA HIS A 42 52.72 -11.81 -27.76
C HIS A 42 52.58 -13.32 -27.48
N GLN A 43 53.01 -14.17 -28.43
CA GLN A 43 53.00 -15.64 -28.33
C GLN A 43 51.62 -16.22 -27.92
N ILE A 44 50.54 -15.71 -28.52
CA ILE A 44 49.16 -16.04 -28.14
C ILE A 44 48.68 -17.32 -28.83
N ASP A 45 48.50 -18.37 -28.02
CA ASP A 45 47.91 -19.64 -28.46
C ASP A 45 46.40 -19.53 -28.72
N PHE A 46 45.67 -18.94 -27.77
CA PHE A 46 44.20 -18.87 -27.77
C PHE A 46 43.67 -17.49 -27.37
N VAL A 47 42.51 -17.12 -27.92
CA VAL A 47 41.81 -15.86 -27.62
C VAL A 47 40.47 -16.19 -26.98
N ALA A 48 40.22 -15.65 -25.78
CA ALA A 48 39.01 -15.92 -25.00
C ALA A 48 38.07 -14.69 -24.95
N HIS A 49 36.82 -14.87 -25.38
CA HIS A 49 35.75 -13.87 -25.28
C HIS A 49 34.38 -14.56 -25.22
N ASP A 50 33.28 -13.84 -25.00
CA ASP A 50 31.94 -14.41 -25.18
C ASP A 50 31.64 -14.71 -26.66
N ALA A 51 30.73 -15.66 -26.90
CA ALA A 51 30.48 -16.24 -28.21
C ALA A 51 29.78 -15.30 -29.22
N LEU A 52 29.19 -14.19 -28.75
CA LEU A 52 28.36 -13.33 -29.61
C LEU A 52 29.24 -12.62 -30.67
N PRO A 53 28.82 -12.56 -31.94
CA PRO A 53 29.53 -11.81 -32.96
C PRO A 53 29.70 -10.35 -32.55
N TYR A 54 30.94 -9.86 -32.55
CA TYR A 54 31.25 -8.51 -32.11
C TYR A 54 31.54 -7.63 -33.33
N ALA A 55 30.52 -6.88 -33.76
CA ALA A 55 30.53 -6.11 -35.00
C ALA A 55 31.72 -5.15 -35.08
N ASP A 56 32.39 -5.12 -36.24
CA ASP A 56 33.48 -4.19 -36.46
C ASP A 56 32.94 -2.77 -36.70
N ALA A 57 33.23 -1.87 -35.76
CA ALA A 57 32.92 -0.45 -35.85
C ALA A 57 33.66 0.28 -36.99
N SER A 58 34.65 -0.33 -37.65
CA SER A 58 35.22 0.19 -38.90
C SER A 58 34.32 -0.03 -40.13
N GLY A 59 33.37 -0.98 -40.03
CA GLY A 59 32.51 -1.42 -41.15
C GLY A 59 33.13 -2.46 -42.08
N ALA A 60 34.38 -2.88 -41.85
CA ALA A 60 35.08 -3.84 -42.71
C ALA A 60 34.67 -5.31 -42.52
N GLY A 61 34.13 -5.69 -41.35
CA GLY A 61 33.81 -7.08 -41.01
C GLY A 61 32.55 -7.26 -40.15
N LYS A 62 32.01 -8.48 -40.14
CA LYS A 62 30.82 -8.83 -39.33
C LYS A 62 31.15 -9.17 -37.88
N ASP A 63 32.34 -9.69 -37.63
CA ASP A 63 32.83 -10.08 -36.30
C ASP A 63 34.35 -9.85 -36.22
N VAL A 64 34.83 -9.04 -35.28
CA VAL A 64 36.28 -8.77 -35.11
C VAL A 64 37.07 -10.02 -34.73
N TYR A 65 36.40 -11.09 -34.27
CA TYR A 65 37.01 -12.38 -33.94
C TYR A 65 36.95 -13.43 -35.07
N GLU A 66 36.42 -13.09 -36.25
CA GLU A 66 36.23 -14.02 -37.38
C GLU A 66 37.53 -14.75 -37.76
N PHE A 67 38.65 -14.01 -37.84
CA PHE A 67 39.99 -14.54 -38.11
C PHE A 67 40.42 -15.64 -37.11
N VAL A 68 40.31 -15.38 -35.80
CA VAL A 68 40.74 -16.34 -34.76
C VAL A 68 39.76 -17.50 -34.57
N LYS A 69 38.48 -17.29 -34.89
CA LYS A 69 37.47 -18.36 -34.97
C LYS A 69 37.78 -19.31 -36.12
N ALA A 70 38.05 -18.78 -37.32
CA ALA A 70 38.43 -19.58 -38.50
C ALA A 70 39.75 -20.37 -38.29
N ALA A 71 40.71 -19.79 -37.56
CA ALA A 71 41.97 -20.45 -37.20
C ALA A 71 41.84 -21.50 -36.07
N GLY A 72 40.66 -21.72 -35.50
CA GLY A 72 40.46 -22.65 -34.37
C GLY A 72 41.08 -22.19 -33.04
N LYS A 73 41.53 -20.94 -32.96
CA LYS A 73 42.19 -20.34 -31.79
C LYS A 73 41.24 -19.63 -30.82
N PHE A 74 39.94 -19.55 -31.13
CA PHE A 74 38.95 -18.91 -30.25
C PHE A 74 38.45 -19.86 -29.14
N LYS A 75 38.28 -19.34 -27.92
CA LYS A 75 37.72 -20.04 -26.76
C LYS A 75 36.54 -19.28 -26.18
N GLU A 76 35.35 -19.86 -26.27
CA GLU A 76 34.13 -19.23 -25.78
C GLU A 76 34.06 -19.21 -24.25
N THR A 77 33.70 -18.05 -23.72
CA THR A 77 33.42 -17.82 -22.29
C THR A 77 31.95 -17.49 -22.08
N LYS A 78 31.44 -17.71 -20.88
CA LYS A 78 30.06 -17.37 -20.51
C LYS A 78 30.02 -16.03 -19.79
N ARG A 79 29.06 -15.19 -20.16
CA ARG A 79 28.78 -13.93 -19.46
C ARG A 79 28.21 -14.22 -18.07
N THR A 80 28.48 -13.34 -17.10
CA THR A 80 27.86 -13.42 -15.77
C THR A 80 26.56 -12.63 -15.76
N ASP A 81 25.45 -13.29 -15.44
CA ASP A 81 24.15 -12.64 -15.37
C ASP A 81 24.04 -11.69 -14.17
N GLY A 82 23.19 -10.66 -14.29
CA GLY A 82 22.92 -9.69 -13.22
C GLY A 82 24.04 -8.66 -12.94
N ILE A 83 25.11 -8.63 -13.74
CA ILE A 83 26.19 -7.64 -13.63
C ILE A 83 26.67 -7.13 -15.00
N SER A 84 26.77 -5.81 -15.15
CA SER A 84 27.44 -5.16 -16.28
C SER A 84 27.79 -3.71 -15.96
N THR A 85 28.71 -3.11 -16.71
CA THR A 85 29.04 -1.67 -16.58
C THR A 85 27.80 -0.79 -16.77
N SER A 86 26.96 -1.10 -17.77
CA SER A 86 25.72 -0.38 -18.03
C SER A 86 24.75 -0.48 -16.85
N ASP A 87 24.62 -1.66 -16.24
CA ASP A 87 23.75 -1.87 -15.09
C ASP A 87 24.24 -1.12 -13.84
N ILE A 88 25.55 -1.13 -13.56
CA ILE A 88 26.14 -0.31 -12.49
C ILE A 88 25.85 1.19 -12.72
N ILE A 89 26.00 1.67 -13.95
CA ILE A 89 25.67 3.05 -14.33
C ILE A 89 24.17 3.34 -14.13
N MET A 90 23.28 2.44 -14.54
CA MET A 90 21.83 2.59 -14.35
C MET A 90 21.43 2.63 -12.87
N ARG A 91 22.04 1.78 -12.02
CA ARG A 91 21.84 1.82 -10.55
C ARG A 91 22.19 3.20 -9.99
N ILE A 92 23.34 3.77 -10.37
CA ILE A 92 23.78 5.12 -9.94
C ILE A 92 22.84 6.22 -10.46
N LEU A 93 22.45 6.16 -11.75
CA LEU A 93 21.60 7.18 -12.38
C LEU A 93 20.16 7.19 -11.83
N LYS A 94 19.63 6.03 -11.45
CA LYS A 94 18.29 5.92 -10.84
C LYS A 94 18.17 6.78 -9.58
N ASP A 95 19.20 6.73 -8.73
CA ASP A 95 19.20 7.38 -7.42
C ASP A 95 19.78 8.82 -7.48
N TYR A 96 20.32 9.25 -8.64
CA TYR A 96 20.95 10.56 -8.83
C TYR A 96 20.04 11.75 -8.45
N ASN A 97 18.76 11.71 -8.82
CA ASN A 97 17.82 12.78 -8.49
C ASN A 97 17.62 12.92 -6.96
N GLU A 98 17.62 11.81 -6.23
CA GLU A 98 17.52 11.80 -4.76
C GLU A 98 18.83 12.26 -4.11
N TYR A 99 19.98 11.82 -4.64
CA TYR A 99 21.30 12.30 -4.23
C TYR A 99 21.39 13.84 -4.34
N VAL A 100 20.98 14.41 -5.48
CA VAL A 100 20.95 15.87 -5.69
C VAL A 100 20.06 16.54 -4.66
N MET A 101 18.81 16.10 -4.49
CA MET A 101 17.89 16.73 -3.55
C MET A 101 18.31 16.59 -2.07
N ARG A 102 18.96 15.49 -1.70
CA ARG A 102 19.53 15.29 -0.36
C ARG A 102 20.66 16.27 -0.09
N ASN A 103 21.55 16.52 -1.05
CA ASN A 103 22.67 17.43 -0.86
C ASN A 103 22.27 18.91 -0.95
N LEU A 104 21.33 19.28 -1.84
CA LEU A 104 20.75 20.64 -1.85
C LEU A 104 20.10 20.98 -0.48
N ARG A 105 19.43 20.02 0.17
CA ARG A 105 18.88 20.19 1.53
C ARG A 105 19.95 20.30 2.63
N ARG A 106 21.15 19.78 2.39
CA ARG A 106 22.31 19.90 3.31
C ARG A 106 23.08 21.22 3.12
N GLY A 107 22.69 22.07 2.17
CA GLY A 107 23.32 23.36 1.89
C GLY A 107 24.38 23.35 0.79
N TYR A 108 24.61 22.22 0.10
CA TYR A 108 25.49 22.21 -1.09
C TYR A 108 24.88 23.06 -2.19
N SER A 109 25.72 23.82 -2.90
CA SER A 109 25.26 24.62 -4.03
C SER A 109 25.02 23.75 -5.27
N ARG A 110 24.14 24.23 -6.15
CA ARG A 110 23.92 23.60 -7.46
C ARG A 110 25.21 23.49 -8.30
N ARG A 111 26.18 24.38 -8.09
CA ARG A 111 27.44 24.43 -8.86
C ARG A 111 28.34 23.27 -8.44
N ASP A 112 28.45 23.03 -7.13
CA ASP A 112 29.24 21.94 -6.53
C ASP A 112 28.72 20.56 -6.96
N LEU A 113 27.41 20.44 -7.18
CA LEU A 113 26.74 19.22 -7.64
C LEU A 113 26.72 19.06 -9.16
N GLY A 114 27.22 20.04 -9.94
CA GLY A 114 27.15 20.05 -11.41
C GLY A 114 25.73 20.17 -11.97
N VAL A 115 24.77 20.68 -11.20
CA VAL A 115 23.33 20.69 -11.53
C VAL A 115 22.92 22.01 -12.18
N SER A 116 22.20 21.91 -13.30
CA SER A 116 21.62 23.09 -13.97
C SER A 116 20.50 23.71 -13.15
N TYR A 117 20.34 25.04 -13.24
CA TYR A 117 19.32 25.78 -12.47
C TYR A 117 17.89 25.28 -12.75
N VAL A 118 17.58 24.96 -14.02
CA VAL A 118 16.27 24.42 -14.41
C VAL A 118 16.03 23.06 -13.74
N LYS A 119 17.03 22.17 -13.72
CA LYS A 119 16.95 20.85 -13.08
C LYS A 119 16.76 20.97 -11.57
N GLU A 120 17.48 21.88 -10.91
CA GLU A 120 17.31 22.19 -9.49
C GLU A 120 15.86 22.57 -9.17
N LYS A 121 15.29 23.55 -9.90
CA LYS A 121 13.91 24.00 -9.67
C LYS A 121 12.88 22.93 -10.00
N GLN A 122 13.07 22.16 -11.07
CA GLN A 122 12.23 21.01 -11.39
C GLN A 122 12.19 19.98 -10.24
N LEU A 123 13.35 19.64 -9.67
CA LEU A 123 13.44 18.71 -8.54
C LEU A 123 12.81 19.28 -7.27
N MET A 124 12.97 20.59 -6.98
CA MET A 124 12.30 21.27 -5.87
C MET A 124 10.77 21.21 -5.99
N VAL A 125 10.23 21.49 -7.20
CA VAL A 125 8.79 21.43 -7.49
C VAL A 125 8.26 20.00 -7.34
N ASN A 126 8.94 19.00 -7.92
CA ASN A 126 8.56 17.59 -7.77
C ASN A 126 8.51 17.15 -6.30
N MET A 127 9.50 17.56 -5.48
CA MET A 127 9.49 17.29 -4.03
C MET A 127 8.46 18.13 -3.25
N GLY A 128 7.95 19.22 -3.81
CA GLY A 128 6.77 19.93 -3.31
C GLY A 128 5.50 19.12 -3.56
N ILE A 129 5.29 18.66 -4.79
CA ILE A 129 4.14 17.83 -5.22
C ILE A 129 4.11 16.51 -4.44
N LEU A 130 5.23 15.82 -4.28
CA LEU A 130 5.31 14.58 -3.50
C LEU A 130 4.92 14.79 -2.03
N ARG A 131 5.41 15.87 -1.39
CA ARG A 131 5.02 16.22 -0.01
C ARG A 131 3.53 16.58 0.10
N LEU A 132 2.97 17.29 -0.88
CA LEU A 132 1.53 17.58 -0.92
C LEU A 132 0.71 16.29 -1.06
N ARG A 133 1.08 15.39 -1.99
CA ARG A 133 0.43 14.09 -2.19
C ARG A 133 0.46 13.24 -0.92
N GLN A 134 1.59 13.25 -0.19
CA GLN A 134 1.72 12.53 1.07
C GLN A 134 0.83 13.11 2.17
N LYS A 135 0.82 14.44 2.37
CA LYS A 135 -0.13 15.10 3.28
C LYS A 135 -1.58 14.79 2.92
N VAL A 136 -1.96 14.85 1.64
CA VAL A 136 -3.31 14.50 1.18
C VAL A 136 -3.67 13.04 1.50
N LYS A 137 -2.71 12.10 1.36
CA LYS A 137 -2.91 10.70 1.76
C LYS A 137 -3.16 10.57 3.27
N GLU A 138 -2.32 11.19 4.10
CA GLU A 138 -2.45 11.22 5.57
C GLU A 138 -3.79 11.84 6.01
N HIS A 139 -4.21 12.94 5.38
CA HIS A 139 -5.51 13.56 5.62
C HIS A 139 -6.69 12.66 5.22
N LYS A 140 -6.59 11.95 4.07
CA LYS A 140 -7.60 10.98 3.63
C LYS A 140 -7.72 9.80 4.60
N GLU A 141 -6.60 9.26 5.06
CA GLU A 141 -6.55 8.17 6.04
C GLU A 141 -7.16 8.61 7.39
N ARG A 142 -6.78 9.78 7.90
CA ARG A 142 -7.34 10.37 9.13
C ARG A 142 -8.84 10.68 9.01
N ALA A 143 -9.30 11.13 7.85
CA ALA A 143 -10.73 11.34 7.59
C ALA A 143 -11.50 10.02 7.57
N GLY A 144 -10.97 8.98 6.89
CA GLY A 144 -11.56 7.64 6.89
C GLY A 144 -11.64 7.00 8.29
N GLN A 145 -10.60 7.17 9.10
CA GLN A 145 -10.62 6.76 10.52
C GLN A 145 -11.74 7.45 11.30
N LYS A 146 -11.85 8.79 11.20
CA LYS A 146 -12.93 9.55 11.86
C LYS A 146 -14.32 9.12 11.41
N LEU A 147 -14.53 8.92 10.11
CA LEU A 147 -15.82 8.44 9.58
C LEU A 147 -16.18 7.05 10.12
N ASN A 148 -15.21 6.14 10.23
CA ASN A 148 -15.42 4.82 10.83
C ASN A 148 -15.79 4.93 12.33
N THR A 149 -15.11 5.79 13.09
CA THR A 149 -15.47 6.06 14.49
C THR A 149 -16.90 6.63 14.62
N VAL A 150 -17.26 7.63 13.82
CA VAL A 150 -18.61 8.22 13.83
C VAL A 150 -19.67 7.19 13.44
N ALA A 151 -19.42 6.36 12.42
CA ALA A 151 -20.34 5.30 12.02
C ALA A 151 -20.56 4.27 13.15
N LYS A 152 -19.50 3.87 13.86
CA LYS A 152 -19.60 3.00 15.04
C LYS A 152 -20.39 3.65 16.18
N THR A 153 -20.13 4.92 16.49
CA THR A 153 -20.87 5.65 17.52
C THR A 153 -22.34 5.82 17.16
N ALA A 154 -22.66 6.12 15.90
CA ALA A 154 -24.04 6.20 15.42
C ALA A 154 -24.75 4.84 15.47
N ALA A 155 -24.06 3.74 15.18
CA ALA A 155 -24.62 2.39 15.31
C ALA A 155 -24.97 2.04 16.78
N VAL A 156 -24.09 2.39 17.73
CA VAL A 156 -24.35 2.20 19.18
C VAL A 156 -25.51 3.08 19.66
N LEU A 157 -25.54 4.37 19.28
CA LEU A 157 -26.66 5.27 19.59
C LEU A 157 -27.98 4.77 18.98
N HIS A 158 -27.94 4.13 17.81
CA HIS A 158 -29.13 3.55 17.19
C HIS A 158 -29.64 2.33 17.97
N SER A 159 -28.77 1.40 18.41
CA SER A 159 -29.19 0.30 19.28
C SER A 159 -29.72 0.80 20.63
N GLU A 160 -29.06 1.78 21.26
CA GLU A 160 -29.54 2.38 22.52
C GLU A 160 -30.91 3.06 22.36
N TRP A 161 -31.18 3.70 21.23
CA TRP A 161 -32.49 4.27 20.93
C TRP A 161 -33.58 3.21 20.71
N VAL A 162 -33.25 2.13 19.99
CA VAL A 162 -34.18 1.01 19.76
C VAL A 162 -34.52 0.30 21.07
N GLU A 163 -33.52 0.00 21.90
CA GLU A 163 -33.70 -0.63 23.22
C GLU A 163 -34.50 0.25 24.18
N ASN A 164 -34.25 1.57 24.20
CA ASN A 164 -35.04 2.50 25.02
C ASN A 164 -36.48 2.64 24.51
N ALA A 165 -36.70 2.62 23.20
CA ALA A 165 -38.03 2.66 22.61
C ALA A 165 -38.82 1.38 22.94
N ASP A 166 -38.20 0.21 22.78
CA ASP A 166 -38.80 -1.09 23.11
C ASP A 166 -39.18 -1.16 24.60
N ARG A 167 -38.25 -0.76 25.50
CA ARG A 167 -38.51 -0.66 26.94
C ARG A 167 -39.69 0.27 27.29
N TRP A 168 -39.82 1.40 26.59
CA TRP A 168 -40.98 2.30 26.75
C TRP A 168 -42.28 1.67 26.26
N VAL A 169 -42.25 0.95 25.14
CA VAL A 169 -43.41 0.23 24.61
C VAL A 169 -43.81 -0.91 25.54
N SER A 170 -42.88 -1.73 26.05
CA SER A 170 -43.17 -2.79 27.02
C SER A 170 -43.81 -2.23 28.29
N GLY A 171 -43.23 -1.19 28.89
CA GLY A 171 -43.77 -0.56 30.10
C GLY A 171 -45.09 0.17 29.90
N PHE A 172 -45.40 0.60 28.67
CA PHE A 172 -46.73 1.10 28.30
C PHE A 172 -47.75 -0.05 28.17
N LEU A 173 -47.37 -1.14 27.49
CA LEU A 173 -48.23 -2.31 27.29
C LEU A 173 -48.56 -3.01 28.61
N GLU A 174 -47.59 -3.18 29.51
CA GLU A 174 -47.79 -3.74 30.86
C GLU A 174 -48.86 -2.94 31.62
N LYS A 175 -48.73 -1.61 31.67
CA LYS A 175 -49.72 -0.71 32.28
C LYS A 175 -51.09 -0.75 31.61
N PHE A 176 -51.11 -0.94 30.30
CA PHE A 176 -52.35 -1.06 29.54
C PHE A 176 -53.05 -2.39 29.84
N GLU A 177 -52.31 -3.49 29.94
CA GLU A 177 -52.80 -4.83 30.27
C GLU A 177 -53.28 -4.90 31.73
N GLU A 178 -52.55 -4.31 32.69
CA GLU A 178 -53.02 -4.07 34.06
C GLU A 178 -54.38 -3.35 34.07
N SER A 179 -54.51 -2.25 33.31
CA SER A 179 -55.75 -1.47 33.22
C SER A 179 -56.89 -2.25 32.56
N CYS A 180 -56.59 -3.11 31.57
CA CYS A 180 -57.55 -4.01 30.96
C CYS A 180 -58.02 -5.10 31.94
N HIS A 181 -57.11 -5.70 32.72
CA HIS A 181 -57.46 -6.67 33.74
C HIS A 181 -58.29 -6.07 34.88
N VAL A 182 -57.98 -4.86 35.35
CA VAL A 182 -58.82 -4.16 36.34
C VAL A 182 -60.25 -3.97 35.80
N MET A 183 -60.39 -3.55 34.53
CA MET A 183 -61.69 -3.40 33.87
C MET A 183 -62.41 -4.75 33.71
N GLU A 184 -61.71 -5.80 33.28
CA GLU A 184 -62.25 -7.15 33.13
C GLU A 184 -62.71 -7.74 34.48
N SER A 185 -61.92 -7.58 35.54
CA SER A 185 -62.26 -7.96 36.90
C SER A 185 -63.50 -7.21 37.39
N ALA A 186 -63.60 -5.90 37.15
CA ALA A 186 -64.78 -5.12 37.51
C ALA A 186 -66.03 -5.58 36.75
N ILE A 187 -65.92 -5.92 35.45
CA ILE A 187 -67.02 -6.47 34.65
C ILE A 187 -67.45 -7.84 35.18
N LYS A 188 -66.51 -8.77 35.42
CA LYS A 188 -66.77 -10.10 35.98
C LYS A 188 -67.44 -10.02 37.35
N LEU A 189 -66.95 -9.15 38.24
CA LEU A 189 -67.53 -8.91 39.56
C LEU A 189 -68.99 -8.43 39.45
N ARG A 190 -69.27 -7.52 38.52
CA ARG A 190 -70.63 -7.00 38.25
C ARG A 190 -71.57 -8.07 37.72
N ILE A 191 -71.09 -8.95 36.84
CA ILE A 191 -71.85 -10.10 36.31
C ILE A 191 -72.13 -11.12 37.43
N GLN A 192 -71.14 -11.42 38.27
CA GLN A 192 -71.28 -12.33 39.40
C GLN A 192 -72.30 -11.81 40.42
N MET A 193 -72.20 -10.54 40.82
CA MET A 193 -73.19 -9.90 41.70
C MET A 193 -74.60 -9.95 41.13
N GLU A 194 -74.77 -9.75 39.82
CA GLU A 194 -76.08 -9.84 39.15
C GLU A 194 -76.60 -11.28 39.06
N PHE A 195 -75.72 -12.29 38.99
CA PHE A 195 -76.08 -13.70 39.08
C PHE A 195 -76.51 -14.08 40.51
N ASP A 196 -75.73 -13.70 41.52
CA ASP A 196 -76.01 -13.99 42.93
C ASP A 196 -77.29 -13.28 43.41
N ARG A 197 -77.53 -12.04 42.95
CA ARG A 197 -78.79 -11.31 43.16
C ARG A 197 -79.99 -12.06 42.60
N ARG A 198 -79.86 -12.71 41.43
CA ARG A 198 -80.91 -13.54 40.83
C ARG A 198 -81.14 -14.86 41.58
N GLN A 199 -80.10 -15.43 42.21
CA GLN A 199 -80.26 -16.61 43.07
C GLN A 199 -80.90 -16.23 44.43
N GLN A 200 -80.52 -15.10 45.04
CA GLN A 200 -81.15 -14.62 46.28
C GLN A 200 -82.62 -14.23 46.09
N GLN A 201 -82.99 -13.59 44.98
CA GLN A 201 -84.41 -13.35 44.63
C GLN A 201 -85.23 -14.63 44.46
N ARG A 202 -84.57 -15.79 44.33
CA ARG A 202 -85.22 -17.11 44.22
C ARG A 202 -85.40 -17.81 45.58
N ASN A 203 -84.78 -17.32 46.66
CA ASN A 203 -84.53 -18.08 47.90
C ASN A 203 -84.68 -17.27 49.22
N LEU A 204 -85.60 -16.30 49.32
CA LEU A 204 -85.91 -15.63 50.60
C LEU A 204 -87.43 -15.51 50.86
N PRO A 205 -87.94 -15.96 52.04
CA PRO A 205 -89.35 -15.91 52.40
C PRO A 205 -89.75 -14.62 53.14
N SER A 206 -91.05 -14.32 53.15
CA SER A 206 -91.66 -13.11 53.70
C SER A 206 -91.67 -13.04 55.24
N THR A 207 -91.43 -11.86 55.82
CA THR A 207 -92.08 -11.44 57.09
C THR A 207 -92.03 -9.92 57.29
N ASN A 208 -93.11 -9.37 57.87
CA ASN A 208 -93.31 -7.94 58.15
C ASN A 208 -92.82 -7.53 59.54
N LEU A 209 -92.54 -6.23 59.71
CA LEU A 209 -92.76 -5.34 60.88
C LEU A 209 -92.44 -3.91 60.36
N MET A 210 -93.32 -2.89 60.31
CA MET A 210 -94.15 -2.25 61.36
C MET A 210 -93.38 -2.02 62.67
N SER A 211 -93.18 -0.82 63.21
CA SER A 211 -93.24 0.58 62.71
C SER A 211 -92.34 1.44 63.67
N ASP A 212 -92.33 2.78 63.80
CA ASP A 212 -93.18 3.90 63.34
C ASP A 212 -92.46 5.27 63.51
N MET A 213 -93.08 6.36 63.05
CA MET A 213 -92.93 7.78 63.53
C MET A 213 -91.54 8.48 63.48
N GLU A 214 -91.40 9.81 63.29
CA GLU A 214 -92.35 10.88 62.95
C GLU A 214 -91.67 12.13 62.32
N VAL A 215 -92.36 12.72 61.33
CA VAL A 215 -92.62 14.15 61.06
C VAL A 215 -91.68 15.26 61.61
N ARG A 216 -91.15 16.08 60.68
CA ARG A 216 -91.07 17.58 60.63
C ARG A 216 -90.32 17.95 59.33
N LYS A 217 -90.74 18.91 58.50
CA LYS A 217 -91.83 19.89 58.52
C LYS A 217 -92.26 20.18 57.08
#